data_AF-A0A6I3KKV0-F1
#
_entry.id   AF-A0A6I3KKV0-F1
#
_cell.length_a   1.000
_cell.length_b   1.000
_cell.length_c   1.000
_cell.angle_alpha   90.00
_cell.angle_beta   90.00
_cell.angle_gamma   90.00
#
_symmetry.space_group_name_H-M   'P 1'
#
loop_
_entity.id
_entity.type
_entity.pdbx_description
1 polymer ?
#
loop_
_entity_poly.entity_id
_entity_poly.type
_entity_poly.pdbx_seq_one_letter_code
_entity_poly.pdbx_strand_id
1 'polypeptide(L)' 'MTKAELDQRIAARPKPRAELHLTPNGWEANDVRRQIDQESERRIRHIDERLKIARENFKDSHTRALERGRAKQDFDRGR' A
#
# COMPACT_ATOMS: atom_id res chain seq x y z
N MET A 1 -16.37 -30.37 44.12
CA MET A 1 -15.41 -30.13 43.03
C MET A 1 -14.06 -29.86 43.66
N THR A 2 -13.14 -30.81 43.56
CA THR A 2 -11.80 -30.73 44.14
C THR A 2 -10.77 -30.23 43.12
N LYS A 3 -9.62 -29.72 43.58
CA LYS A 3 -8.53 -29.30 42.69
C LYS A 3 -8.05 -30.43 41.77
N ALA A 4 -8.04 -31.66 42.29
CA ALA A 4 -7.66 -32.86 41.53
C ALA A 4 -8.64 -33.15 40.37
N GLU A 5 -9.95 -32.96 40.58
CA GLU A 5 -10.96 -33.12 39.52
C GLU A 5 -10.82 -32.03 38.44
N LEU A 6 -10.45 -30.81 38.83
CA LEU A 6 -10.19 -29.71 37.88
C LEU A 6 -8.96 -30.00 37.02
N ASP A 7 -7.87 -30.45 37.64
CA ASP A 7 -6.61 -30.78 36.95
C ASP A 7 -6.78 -31.95 35.99
N GLN A 8 -7.53 -33.00 36.39
CA GLN A 8 -7.88 -34.11 35.50
C GLN A 8 -8.71 -33.64 34.30
N ARG A 9 -9.69 -32.74 34.50
CA ARG A 9 -10.49 -32.20 33.40
C ARG A 9 -9.69 -31.33 32.45
N ILE A 10 -8.69 -30.59 32.94
CA ILE A 10 -7.77 -29.81 32.09
C ILE A 10 -6.86 -30.74 31.29
N ALA A 11 -6.30 -31.77 31.92
CA ALA A 11 -5.46 -32.76 31.26
C ALA A 11 -6.22 -33.58 30.20
N ALA A 12 -7.51 -33.85 30.43
CA ALA A 12 -8.39 -34.57 29.52
C ALA A 12 -8.95 -33.69 28.38
N ARG A 13 -8.65 -32.39 28.32
CA ARG A 13 -9.11 -31.54 27.22
C ARG A 13 -8.52 -32.04 25.90
N PRO A 14 -9.35 -32.29 24.87
CA PRO A 14 -8.84 -32.60 23.55
C PRO A 14 -8.04 -31.39 23.05
N LYS A 15 -6.76 -31.60 22.73
CA LYS A 15 -5.94 -30.56 22.11
C LYS A 15 -6.45 -30.35 20.68
N PRO A 16 -6.77 -29.10 20.27
CA PRO A 16 -7.15 -28.83 18.89
C PRO A 16 -5.99 -29.28 17.98
N ARG A 17 -6.32 -30.05 16.94
CA ARG A 17 -5.34 -30.42 15.92
C ARG A 17 -5.06 -29.16 15.09
N ALA A 18 -3.80 -28.75 15.01
CA ALA A 18 -3.43 -27.66 14.12
C ALA A 18 -3.79 -28.06 12.69
N GLU A 19 -4.64 -27.28 12.06
CA GLU A 19 -4.97 -27.47 10.65
C GLU A 19 -3.72 -27.10 9.82
N LEU A 20 -3.21 -28.06 9.06
CA LEU A 20 -1.92 -27.93 8.34
C LEU A 20 -1.86 -26.71 7.40
N HIS A 21 -3.02 -26.27 6.91
CA HIS A 21 -3.15 -25.12 6.02
C HIS A 21 -3.04 -23.76 6.74
N LEU A 22 -3.43 -23.68 8.02
CA LEU A 22 -3.34 -22.48 8.87
C LEU A 22 -1.95 -22.25 9.47
N THR A 23 -0.93 -22.91 8.95
CA THR A 23 0.45 -22.68 9.39
C THR A 23 1.01 -21.40 8.78
N PRO A 24 1.92 -20.67 9.45
CA PRO A 24 2.51 -19.42 8.92
C PRO A 24 3.26 -19.56 7.58
N ASN A 25 3.59 -20.80 7.21
CA ASN A 25 4.22 -21.17 5.93
C ASN A 25 3.30 -22.06 5.07
N GLY A 26 2.03 -22.19 5.46
CA GLY A 26 1.00 -22.93 4.74
C GLY A 26 0.64 -22.24 3.43
N TRP A 27 -0.06 -22.98 2.57
CA TRP A 27 -0.42 -22.48 1.24
C TRP A 27 -1.32 -21.24 1.30
N GLU A 28 -2.22 -21.14 2.27
CA GLU A 28 -3.08 -19.97 2.47
C GLU A 28 -2.28 -18.72 2.85
N ALA A 29 -1.33 -18.86 3.78
CA ALA A 29 -0.44 -17.76 4.17
C ALA A 29 0.41 -17.27 2.98
N ASN A 30 0.88 -18.18 2.14
CA ASN A 30 1.63 -17.83 0.94
C ASN A 30 0.74 -17.17 -0.13
N ASP A 31 -0.52 -17.60 -0.27
CA ASP A 31 -1.45 -16.96 -1.21
C ASP A 31 -1.80 -15.53 -0.78
N VAL A 32 -2.08 -15.34 0.52
CA VAL A 32 -2.33 -14.00 1.09
C VAL A 32 -1.10 -13.09 0.91
N ARG A 33 0.11 -13.58 1.19
CA ARG A 33 1.35 -12.82 0.93
C ARG A 33 1.47 -12.43 -0.53
N ARG A 34 1.24 -13.36 -1.46
CA ARG A 34 1.29 -13.10 -2.89
C ARG A 34 0.26 -12.04 -3.30
N GLN A 35 -0.95 -12.08 -2.76
CA GLN A 35 -1.98 -11.06 -3.03
C GLN A 35 -1.55 -9.68 -2.52
N ILE A 36 -1.03 -9.61 -1.29
CA ILE A 36 -0.50 -8.37 -0.70
C ILE A 36 0.63 -7.79 -1.56
N ASP A 37 1.57 -8.62 -1.99
CA ASP A 37 2.69 -8.18 -2.82
C ASP A 37 2.20 -7.63 -4.16
N GLN A 38 1.25 -8.30 -4.81
CA GLN A 38 0.64 -7.83 -6.06
C GLN A 38 -0.08 -6.49 -5.89
N GLU A 39 -0.82 -6.30 -4.81
CA GLU A 39 -1.50 -5.03 -4.52
C GLU A 39 -0.51 -3.90 -4.21
N SER A 40 0.55 -4.21 -3.47
CA SER A 40 1.64 -3.28 -3.18
C SER A 40 2.29 -2.79 -4.47
N GLU A 41 2.65 -3.71 -5.37
CA GLU A 41 3.25 -3.38 -6.68
C GLU A 41 2.30 -2.57 -7.59
N ARG A 42 0.99 -2.84 -7.55
CA ARG A 42 0.00 -2.02 -8.26
C ARG A 42 -0.04 -0.61 -7.68
N ARG A 43 0.00 -0.48 -6.36
CA ARG A 43 -0.02 0.82 -5.67
C ARG A 43 1.22 1.64 -5.95
N ILE A 44 2.41 1.01 -5.96
CA ILE A 44 3.67 1.67 -6.30
C ILE A 44 3.61 2.24 -7.72
N ARG A 45 3.21 1.42 -8.70
CA ARG A 45 3.05 1.88 -10.09
C ARG A 45 2.07 3.03 -10.24
N HIS A 46 0.92 2.93 -9.57
CA HIS A 46 -0.08 4.00 -9.59
C HIS A 46 0.45 5.33 -9.02
N ILE A 47 1.22 5.28 -7.93
CA ILE A 47 1.84 6.46 -7.33
C ILE A 47 2.91 7.05 -8.26
N ASP A 48 3.75 6.20 -8.85
CA ASP A 48 4.81 6.63 -9.78
C ASP A 48 4.23 7.35 -11.01
N GLU A 49 3.20 6.78 -11.63
CA GLU A 49 2.48 7.40 -12.75
C GLU A 49 1.92 8.78 -12.37
N ARG A 50 1.30 8.89 -11.19
CA ARG A 50 0.76 10.17 -10.70
C ARG A 50 1.84 11.21 -10.46
N LEU A 51 2.98 10.80 -9.90
CA LEU A 51 4.11 11.70 -9.67
C LEU A 51 4.71 12.17 -10.98
N LYS A 52 4.82 11.29 -11.98
CA LYS A 52 5.28 11.65 -13.31
C LYS A 52 4.36 12.69 -13.95
N ILE A 53 3.05 12.45 -13.96
CA ILE A 53 2.05 13.40 -14.48
C ILE A 53 2.12 14.74 -13.75
N ALA A 54 2.22 14.74 -12.41
CA ALA A 54 2.33 15.95 -11.63
C ALA A 54 3.58 16.76 -11.98
N ARG A 55 4.71 16.08 -12.21
CA ARG A 55 5.97 16.72 -12.62
C ARG A 55 5.90 17.32 -14.02
N GLU A 56 5.27 16.64 -14.96
CA GLU A 56 5.04 17.13 -16.32
C GLU A 56 4.14 18.38 -16.29
N ASN A 57 3.00 18.32 -15.60
CA ASN A 57 2.10 19.45 -15.43
C ASN A 57 2.78 20.66 -14.76
N PHE A 58 3.62 20.42 -13.76
CA PHE A 58 4.38 21.49 -13.11
C PHE A 58 5.32 22.17 -14.10
N LYS A 59 6.10 21.40 -14.86
CA LYS A 59 6.99 21.96 -15.90
C LYS A 59 6.23 22.77 -16.94
N ASP A 60 5.12 22.26 -17.44
CA ASP A 60 4.31 22.94 -18.46
C ASP A 60 3.70 24.23 -17.92
N SER A 61 3.16 24.18 -16.69
CA SER A 61 2.59 25.36 -16.03
C SER A 61 3.63 26.46 -15.78
N HIS A 62 4.85 26.07 -15.38
CA HIS A 62 5.95 26.98 -15.15
C HIS A 62 6.41 27.65 -16.46
N THR A 63 6.57 26.87 -17.53
CA THR A 63 6.92 27.41 -18.86
C THR A 63 5.88 28.41 -19.35
N ARG A 64 4.59 28.07 -19.25
CA ARG A 64 3.48 28.98 -19.61
C ARG A 64 3.46 30.25 -18.75
N ALA A 65 3.78 30.15 -17.47
CA ALA A 65 3.85 31.31 -16.58
C ALA A 65 5.00 32.27 -16.99
N LEU A 66 6.17 31.72 -17.36
CA LEU A 66 7.29 32.51 -17.86
C LEU A 66 6.96 33.23 -19.17
N GLU A 67 6.34 32.52 -20.13
CA GLU A 67 5.92 33.10 -21.40
C GLU A 67 4.93 34.25 -21.20
N ARG A 68 3.94 34.08 -20.33
CA ARG A 68 2.99 35.15 -19.96
C ARG A 68 3.69 36.34 -19.32
N GLY A 69 4.66 36.11 -18.45
CA GLY A 69 5.46 37.17 -17.83
C GLY A 69 6.23 37.99 -18.87
N ARG A 70 6.87 37.32 -19.83
CA ARG A 70 7.59 37.97 -20.95
C ARG A 70 6.63 38.77 -21.84
N ALA A 71 5.52 38.15 -22.25
CA ALA A 71 4.53 38.80 -23.10
C ALA A 71 3.95 40.07 -22.45
N LYS A 72 3.71 40.03 -21.12
CA LYS A 72 3.27 41.22 -20.37
C LYS A 72 4.35 42.32 -20.36
N GLN A 73 5.60 41.97 -20.09
CA GLN A 73 6.71 42.94 -20.12
C GLN A 73 6.86 43.61 -21.48
N ASP A 74 6.76 42.84 -22.56
CA ASP A 74 6.88 43.38 -23.92
C ASP A 74 5.69 44.29 -24.28
N PHE A 75 4.47 43.93 -23.86
CA PHE A 75 3.30 44.80 -23.99
C PHE A 75 3.45 46.11 -23.21
N ASP A 76 3.91 46.04 -21.95
CA ASP A 76 4.09 47.21 -21.09
C ASP A 76 5.20 48.15 -21.61
N ARG A 77 6.23 47.63 -22.31
CA ARG A 77 7.26 48.46 -22.98
C ARG A 77 6.81 49.13 -24.28
N GLY A 78 5.79 48.59 -24.93
CA GLY A 78 5.28 49.10 -26.22
C GLY A 78 4.24 50.21 -26.08
N ARG A 79 3.82 50.54 -24.85
CA ARG A 79 2.97 51.69 -24.49
C ARG A 79 3.83 52.88 -24.07
#